data_AF-A0A524D3Q1-F1
#
_entry.id   AF-A0A524D3Q1-F1
#
_cell.length_a   1.000
_cell.length_b   1.000
_cell.length_c   1.000
_cell.angle_alpha   90.00
_cell.angle_beta   90.00
_cell.angle_gamma   90.00
#
_symmetry.space_group_name_H-M   'P 1'
#
loop_
_entity.id
_entity.type
_entity.pdbx_description
1 polymer ?
#
loop_
_entity_poly.entity_id
_entity_poly.type
_entity_poly.pdbx_seq_one_letter_code
_entity_poly.pdbx_strand_id
1 'polypeptide(L)'
;MGRRINLIKMRKKDISLAFLVLILSSFLFWGLTINSVGEIRERAGVNVTNEKIAINQTVYYNFTDYNVQYGFHTDSNLNINIGLGVQQTNDRELFLDIINDGIPVSLNLTSKSSLSWFNLPKTPKNPSGYNSRFQYKYNNIIKIQVNTTVNNLTARFEINQKFGLSRNKEYRITLFKEDYDSWEILSTESKKNESTNVSYLEANLTNLNESESYYITIFEVSSIGPQYDWFWIVIISGSAIGIGALAIIISKTKYFEMLKTRIVSIDKGAHRLTMEEVLENENRNKIIECILEEPGIHYNELLRNTELSAGNLAWHLDILETYKIIGKKRVGKYLVYFPYYQKNPISNIDLKLQKSELTLKTLEMIESNPGTYNNEIAKDLNVDHKTISYHINKLKDLDLIYSKKDGRKKKLFPNLDAEYFKNNYSK
;
A
#
# COMPACT_ATOMS: atom_id res chain seq x y z
N MET A 1 60.29 46.45 14.20
CA MET A 1 58.92 46.00 13.84
C MET A 1 58.87 44.50 14.15
N GLY A 2 58.45 44.02 15.33
CA GLY A 2 57.16 44.22 15.99
C GLY A 2 56.14 43.24 15.38
N ARG A 3 55.52 42.27 16.05
CA ARG A 3 55.35 41.92 17.46
C ARG A 3 55.11 40.41 17.57
N ARG A 4 55.70 39.75 18.57
CA ARG A 4 55.34 38.39 19.02
C ARG A 4 53.94 38.42 19.65
N ILE A 5 53.06 37.51 19.22
CA ILE A 5 51.74 37.32 19.82
C ILE A 5 51.93 36.41 21.04
N ASN A 6 51.59 36.93 22.22
CA ASN A 6 51.57 36.20 23.49
C ASN A 6 50.41 35.20 23.49
N LEU A 7 50.72 33.91 23.58
CA LEU A 7 49.77 32.88 23.97
C LEU A 7 49.54 33.01 25.48
N ILE A 8 48.31 33.35 25.85
CA ILE A 8 47.84 33.41 27.23
C ILE A 8 47.96 32.00 27.83
N LYS A 9 48.86 31.86 28.79
CA LYS A 9 49.11 30.63 29.55
C LYS A 9 47.97 30.45 30.55
N MET A 10 46.89 29.78 30.15
CA MET A 10 45.83 29.38 31.09
C MET A 10 46.41 28.48 32.18
N ARG A 11 46.17 28.82 33.45
CA ARG A 11 46.64 28.04 34.61
C ARG A 11 45.90 26.71 34.65
N LYS A 12 46.59 25.62 35.03
CA LYS A 12 46.05 24.25 35.10
C LYS A 12 44.72 24.13 35.89
N LYS A 13 44.40 25.06 36.79
CA LYS A 13 43.12 25.11 37.52
C LYS A 13 41.93 25.52 36.65
N ASP A 14 42.11 26.35 35.62
CA ASP A 14 41.02 26.83 34.77
C ASP A 14 40.62 25.78 33.71
N ILE A 15 41.58 24.95 33.28
CA ILE A 15 41.31 23.78 32.43
C ILE A 15 40.51 22.73 33.21
N SER A 16 40.80 22.56 34.51
CA SER A 16 40.06 21.64 35.37
C SER A 16 38.62 22.10 35.62
N LEU A 17 38.37 23.41 35.75
CA LEU A 17 37.02 23.95 35.97
C LEU A 17 36.20 23.95 34.67
N ALA A 18 36.81 24.22 33.52
CA ALA A 18 36.15 24.09 32.22
C ALA A 18 35.85 22.62 31.87
N PHE A 19 36.72 21.67 32.26
CA PHE A 19 36.42 20.23 32.16
C PHE A 19 35.30 19.82 33.12
N LEU A 20 35.26 20.36 34.35
CA LEU A 20 34.20 20.06 35.31
C LEU A 20 32.84 20.65 34.90
N VAL A 21 32.81 21.82 34.25
CA VAL A 21 31.58 22.44 33.72
C VAL A 21 31.11 21.76 32.43
N LEU A 22 32.02 21.28 31.57
CA LEU A 22 31.66 20.44 30.42
C LEU A 22 31.23 19.02 30.83
N ILE A 23 31.74 18.50 31.95
CA ILE A 23 31.26 17.25 32.55
C ILE A 23 29.90 17.48 33.25
N LEU A 24 29.64 18.64 33.88
CA LEU A 24 28.33 18.91 34.48
C LEU A 24 27.23 19.29 33.47
N SER A 25 27.56 19.79 32.27
CA SER A 25 26.56 20.05 31.22
C SER A 25 26.36 18.87 30.25
N SER A 26 27.08 17.76 30.44
CA SER A 26 26.87 16.49 29.71
C SER A 26 26.16 15.42 30.57
N PHE A 27 25.74 15.77 31.80
CA PHE A 27 25.00 14.88 32.70
C PHE A 27 23.46 14.90 32.51
N LEU A 28 22.96 15.56 31.46
CA LEU A 28 21.53 15.57 31.09
C LEU A 28 21.20 14.72 29.86
N PHE A 29 22.12 13.87 29.41
CA PHE A 29 21.90 12.93 28.31
C PHE A 29 22.35 11.53 28.73
N TRP A 30 21.60 10.89 29.63
CA TRP A 30 21.65 9.44 29.74
C TRP A 30 20.63 8.85 28.79
N GLY A 31 21.11 8.55 27.57
CA GLY A 31 20.49 7.53 26.74
C GLY A 31 20.63 6.19 27.45
N LEU A 32 19.55 5.72 28.07
CA LEU A 32 19.51 4.39 28.65
C LEU A 32 19.12 3.37 27.57
N THR A 33 19.95 2.34 27.53
CA THR A 33 19.94 1.19 26.64
C THR A 33 18.68 0.34 26.80
N ILE A 34 18.21 -0.26 25.69
CA ILE A 34 17.25 -1.39 25.70
C ILE A 34 17.85 -2.65 26.36
N ASN A 35 19.15 -2.64 26.68
CA ASN A 35 19.76 -3.51 27.69
C ASN A 35 20.42 -2.65 28.77
N SER A 36 19.62 -2.03 29.63
CA SER A 36 20.14 -1.63 30.95
C SER A 36 20.30 -2.90 31.78
N VAL A 37 21.11 -2.85 32.84
CA VAL A 37 21.16 -3.90 33.88
C VAL A 37 19.81 -3.91 34.61
N GLY A 38 18.77 -4.39 33.94
CA GLY A 38 17.42 -4.49 34.45
C GLY A 38 17.19 -5.89 35.02
N GLU A 39 16.31 -5.97 36.01
CA GLU A 39 15.92 -7.25 36.59
C GLU A 39 15.11 -8.04 35.55
N ILE A 40 15.58 -9.23 35.18
CA ILE A 40 14.82 -10.13 34.29
C ILE A 40 13.98 -11.06 35.15
N ARG A 41 12.67 -11.01 34.94
CA ARG A 41 11.67 -11.86 35.58
C ARG A 41 11.10 -12.83 34.55
N GLU A 42 11.55 -14.08 34.62
CA GLU A 42 10.98 -15.17 33.80
C GLU A 42 9.56 -15.51 34.30
N ARG A 43 8.65 -15.75 33.36
CA ARG A 43 7.23 -16.03 33.63
C ARG A 43 6.75 -17.19 32.77
N ALA A 44 6.34 -18.28 33.44
CA ALA A 44 5.56 -19.35 32.83
C ALA A 44 4.08 -18.96 32.80
N GLY A 45 3.42 -19.07 31.65
CA GLY A 45 2.02 -18.66 31.47
C GLY A 45 1.85 -17.31 30.75
N VAL A 46 0.63 -16.74 30.83
CA VAL A 46 0.22 -15.57 30.01
C VAL A 46 -0.15 -14.34 30.81
N ASN A 47 -0.18 -14.43 32.14
CA ASN A 47 -0.65 -13.35 33.00
C ASN A 47 0.40 -12.98 34.05
N VAL A 48 0.49 -11.69 34.32
CA VAL A 48 1.23 -11.09 35.42
C VAL A 48 0.28 -10.15 36.13
N THR A 49 0.15 -10.25 37.44
CA THR A 49 -0.84 -9.46 38.20
C THR A 49 -0.23 -8.86 39.46
N ASN A 50 -0.52 -7.59 39.70
CA ASN A 50 -0.10 -6.83 40.88
C ASN A 50 1.41 -6.84 41.13
N GLU A 51 2.20 -6.81 40.06
CA GLU A 51 3.65 -6.73 40.18
C GLU A 51 4.07 -5.28 40.43
N LYS A 52 4.99 -5.11 41.38
CA LYS A 52 5.50 -3.81 41.76
C LYS A 52 6.89 -3.59 41.16
N ILE A 53 7.09 -2.39 40.62
CA ILE A 53 8.36 -1.87 40.13
C ILE A 53 8.64 -0.60 40.94
N ALA A 54 9.82 -0.55 41.55
CA ALA A 54 10.24 0.60 42.35
C ALA A 54 10.68 1.77 41.46
N ILE A 55 10.74 2.96 42.06
CA ILE A 55 11.24 4.18 41.42
C ILE A 55 12.64 3.95 40.83
N ASN A 56 12.84 4.40 39.59
CA ASN A 56 14.06 4.29 38.79
C ASN A 56 14.54 2.85 38.53
N GLN A 57 13.66 1.86 38.72
CA GLN A 57 13.98 0.47 38.44
C GLN A 57 13.59 0.11 37.01
N THR A 58 14.49 -0.60 36.31
CA THR A 58 14.16 -1.25 35.04
C THR A 58 13.90 -2.74 35.28
N VAL A 59 12.76 -3.24 34.82
CA VAL A 59 12.36 -4.65 34.95
C VAL A 59 11.86 -5.17 33.60
N TYR A 60 12.25 -6.39 33.25
CA TYR A 60 11.82 -7.10 32.05
C TYR A 60 11.05 -8.36 32.44
N TYR A 61 9.87 -8.56 31.84
CA TYR A 61 9.07 -9.77 31.98
C TYR A 61 9.22 -10.60 30.71
N ASN A 62 9.88 -11.76 30.85
CA ASN A 62 10.10 -12.70 29.77
C ASN A 62 9.08 -13.84 29.86
N PHE A 63 8.19 -13.91 28.88
CA PHE A 63 7.23 -14.99 28.72
C PHE A 63 7.82 -16.03 27.76
N THR A 64 8.60 -16.96 28.31
CA THR A 64 9.44 -17.89 27.55
C THR A 64 8.65 -18.75 26.58
N ASP A 65 7.47 -19.22 26.99
CA ASP A 65 6.60 -20.11 26.21
C ASP A 65 6.12 -19.46 24.90
N TYR A 66 6.11 -18.12 24.85
CA TYR A 66 5.60 -17.33 23.72
C TYR A 66 6.68 -16.48 23.04
N ASN A 67 7.90 -16.50 23.58
CA ASN A 67 8.98 -15.59 23.17
C ASN A 67 8.51 -14.12 23.14
N VAL A 68 7.82 -13.70 24.21
CA VAL A 68 7.36 -12.32 24.40
C VAL A 68 8.14 -11.67 25.54
N GLN A 69 8.57 -10.43 25.36
CA GLN A 69 9.29 -9.66 26.38
C GLN A 69 8.67 -8.28 26.56
N TYR A 70 8.20 -7.95 27.77
CA TYR A 70 7.78 -6.59 28.13
C TYR A 70 8.72 -5.97 29.15
N GLY A 71 9.34 -4.86 28.78
CA GLY A 71 10.22 -4.08 29.65
C GLY A 71 9.56 -2.82 30.17
N PHE A 72 9.95 -2.41 31.37
CA PHE A 72 9.40 -1.24 32.04
C PHE A 72 10.52 -0.47 32.75
N HIS A 73 10.48 0.85 32.64
CA HIS A 73 11.22 1.78 33.47
C HIS A 73 10.27 2.89 33.92
N THR A 74 10.51 3.44 35.11
CA THR A 74 9.66 4.52 35.62
C THR A 74 10.37 5.36 36.68
N ASP A 75 10.01 6.65 36.76
CA ASP A 75 10.42 7.57 37.84
C ASP A 75 9.50 7.50 39.08
N SER A 76 8.50 6.62 39.04
CA SER A 76 7.39 6.55 40.00
C SER A 76 7.19 5.12 40.50
N ASN A 77 6.42 4.94 41.58
CA ASN A 77 6.02 3.58 41.98
C ASN A 77 5.01 3.03 40.95
N LEU A 78 5.34 1.90 40.33
CA LEU A 78 4.51 1.33 39.27
C LEU A 78 3.96 -0.05 39.67
N ASN A 79 2.64 -0.21 39.56
CA ASN A 79 1.94 -1.48 39.70
C ASN A 79 1.45 -1.97 38.34
N ILE A 80 1.94 -3.10 37.86
CA ILE A 80 1.60 -3.61 36.53
C ILE A 80 0.72 -4.85 36.59
N ASN A 81 -0.19 -4.91 35.62
CA ASN A 81 -0.86 -6.14 35.22
C ASN A 81 -0.64 -6.35 33.72
N ILE A 82 -0.24 -7.56 33.32
CA ILE A 82 -0.03 -7.95 31.91
C ILE A 82 -0.90 -9.17 31.63
N GLY A 83 -1.68 -9.12 30.55
CA GLY A 83 -2.39 -10.27 30.01
C GLY A 83 -2.04 -10.49 28.54
N LEU A 84 -1.47 -11.66 28.22
CA LEU A 84 -1.16 -12.07 26.85
C LEU A 84 -2.28 -12.92 26.27
N GLY A 85 -2.67 -12.62 25.03
CA GLY A 85 -3.62 -13.42 24.27
C GLY A 85 -2.95 -14.70 23.75
N VAL A 86 -3.50 -15.87 24.09
CA VAL A 86 -2.93 -17.19 23.74
C VAL A 86 -2.83 -17.44 22.22
N GLN A 87 -3.53 -16.68 21.38
CA GLN A 87 -3.56 -16.87 19.93
C GLN A 87 -2.68 -15.86 19.18
N GLN A 88 -1.55 -16.35 18.66
CA GLN A 88 -0.73 -15.70 17.62
C GLN A 88 -0.03 -14.38 18.02
N THR A 89 0.21 -14.11 19.31
CA THR A 89 0.99 -12.95 19.77
C THR A 89 2.46 -13.28 20.07
N ASN A 90 2.97 -14.39 19.56
CA ASN A 90 4.34 -14.84 19.81
C ASN A 90 5.37 -13.91 19.17
N ASP A 91 6.61 -13.97 19.67
CA ASP A 91 7.76 -13.27 19.07
C ASP A 91 7.59 -11.76 19.10
N ARG A 92 7.27 -11.18 20.27
CA ARG A 92 6.96 -9.74 20.40
C ARG A 92 7.71 -9.11 21.56
N GLU A 93 8.08 -7.86 21.37
CA GLU A 93 8.72 -7.05 22.40
C GLU A 93 7.99 -5.70 22.52
N LEU A 94 8.05 -5.12 23.72
CA LEU A 94 7.67 -3.75 24.01
C LEU A 94 8.43 -3.29 25.25
N PHE A 95 9.04 -2.12 25.19
CA PHE A 95 9.58 -1.43 26.35
C PHE A 95 8.81 -0.14 26.61
N LEU A 96 8.40 0.07 27.86
CA LEU A 96 7.68 1.27 28.30
C LEU A 96 8.51 2.06 29.31
N ASP A 97 8.72 3.34 29.02
CA ASP A 97 9.36 4.30 29.91
C ASP A 97 8.30 5.29 30.41
N ILE A 98 8.02 5.29 31.70
CA ILE A 98 6.86 5.97 32.30
C ILE A 98 7.35 7.06 33.25
N ILE A 99 7.14 8.31 32.85
CA ILE A 99 7.51 9.49 33.61
C ILE A 99 6.24 10.15 34.13
N ASN A 100 6.11 10.19 35.45
CA ASN A 100 4.94 10.72 36.14
C ASN A 100 5.27 11.53 37.40
N ASP A 101 6.48 12.09 37.48
CA ASP A 101 6.92 13.00 38.54
C ASP A 101 6.80 12.41 39.95
N GLY A 102 7.04 11.10 40.07
CA GLY A 102 6.93 10.34 41.32
C GLY A 102 5.52 9.93 41.72
N ILE A 103 4.48 10.33 40.98
CA ILE A 103 3.09 9.99 41.27
C ILE A 103 2.85 8.51 40.93
N PRO A 104 2.44 7.66 41.89
CA PRO A 104 2.27 6.22 41.66
C PRO A 104 1.29 5.91 40.52
N VAL A 105 1.67 4.97 39.65
CA VAL A 105 0.90 4.56 38.48
C VAL A 105 0.53 3.08 38.60
N SER A 106 -0.69 2.74 38.22
CA SER A 106 -1.08 1.36 37.91
C SER A 106 -1.37 1.24 36.41
N LEU A 107 -0.70 0.29 35.78
CA LEU A 107 -0.73 0.09 34.33
C LEU A 107 -1.25 -1.31 34.01
N ASN A 108 -2.31 -1.37 33.22
CA ASN A 108 -2.88 -2.62 32.73
C ASN A 108 -2.57 -2.74 31.23
N LEU A 109 -1.81 -3.78 30.88
CA LEU A 109 -1.50 -4.16 29.51
C LEU A 109 -2.27 -5.41 29.12
N THR A 110 -2.98 -5.37 28.00
CA THR A 110 -3.58 -6.56 27.40
C THR A 110 -3.19 -6.66 25.94
N SER A 111 -2.51 -7.74 25.57
CA SER A 111 -2.07 -8.00 24.19
C SER A 111 -2.97 -9.00 23.50
N LYS A 112 -3.39 -8.70 22.26
CA LYS A 112 -4.13 -9.63 21.39
C LYS A 112 -3.70 -9.46 19.94
N SER A 113 -3.85 -10.51 19.13
CA SER A 113 -3.40 -10.51 17.74
C SER A 113 -4.26 -9.67 16.78
N SER A 114 -5.50 -9.36 17.17
CA SER A 114 -6.47 -8.59 16.37
C SER A 114 -7.39 -7.75 17.25
N LEU A 115 -7.83 -6.59 16.74
CA LEU A 115 -8.81 -5.71 17.39
C LEU A 115 -10.15 -6.40 17.63
N SER A 116 -10.52 -7.37 16.80
CA SER A 116 -11.77 -8.15 16.94
C SER A 116 -11.88 -8.86 18.29
N TRP A 117 -10.75 -9.13 18.95
CA TRP A 117 -10.72 -9.79 20.24
C TRP A 117 -10.96 -8.84 21.42
N PHE A 118 -11.05 -7.53 21.21
CA PHE A 118 -11.31 -6.54 22.27
C PHE A 118 -12.78 -6.14 22.40
N ASN A 119 -13.69 -6.77 21.64
CA ASN A 119 -15.14 -6.48 21.64
C ASN A 119 -15.46 -4.99 21.43
N LEU A 120 -14.72 -4.35 20.53
CA LEU A 120 -14.88 -2.93 20.21
C LEU A 120 -16.18 -2.66 19.45
N PRO A 121 -16.82 -1.49 19.65
CA PRO A 121 -18.06 -1.13 18.96
C PRO A 121 -17.85 -0.89 17.45
N LYS A 122 -16.63 -0.51 17.05
CA LYS A 122 -16.26 -0.28 15.65
C LYS A 122 -14.82 -0.71 15.38
N THR A 123 -14.54 -1.05 14.12
CA THR A 123 -13.18 -1.28 13.63
C THR A 123 -12.63 0.02 13.03
N PRO A 124 -11.46 0.51 13.47
CA PRO A 124 -10.85 1.69 12.90
C PRO A 124 -10.40 1.45 11.46
N LYS A 125 -10.46 2.50 10.65
CA LYS A 125 -9.78 2.54 9.36
C LYS A 125 -8.25 2.54 9.58
N ASN A 126 -7.51 2.04 8.61
CA ASN A 126 -6.05 2.15 8.60
C ASN A 126 -5.61 3.62 8.70
N PRO A 127 -4.39 3.87 9.20
CA PRO A 127 -3.86 5.23 9.23
C PRO A 127 -3.84 5.84 7.83
N SER A 128 -4.17 7.12 7.74
CA SER A 128 -4.06 7.90 6.52
C SER A 128 -2.82 8.79 6.59
N GLY A 129 -1.97 8.72 5.58
CA GLY A 129 -0.75 9.54 5.48
C GLY A 129 -0.48 9.87 4.03
N TYR A 130 0.06 11.06 3.76
CA TYR A 130 0.40 11.52 2.42
C TYR A 130 1.34 10.50 1.76
N ASN A 131 0.95 9.94 0.60
CA ASN A 131 1.75 9.00 -0.20
C ASN A 131 2.27 7.76 0.54
N SER A 132 1.58 7.29 1.59
CA SER A 132 2.03 6.11 2.34
C SER A 132 0.92 5.07 2.43
N ARG A 133 1.23 3.82 2.11
CA ARG A 133 0.34 2.69 2.37
C ARG A 133 0.77 2.01 3.66
N PHE A 134 -0.13 1.94 4.61
CA PHE A 134 0.07 1.30 5.91
C PHE A 134 -0.51 -0.12 5.87
N GLN A 135 0.32 -1.10 6.22
CA GLN A 135 -0.09 -2.49 6.31
C GLN A 135 0.08 -3.00 7.74
N TYR A 136 -1.00 -3.53 8.31
CA TYR A 136 -0.94 -4.23 9.58
C TYR A 136 -0.38 -5.64 9.36
N LYS A 137 0.80 -5.89 9.93
CA LYS A 137 1.46 -7.22 9.91
C LYS A 137 2.06 -7.61 11.25
N TYR A 138 2.02 -6.71 12.24
CA TYR A 138 2.63 -6.96 13.53
C TYR A 138 1.85 -7.98 14.37
N ASN A 139 0.56 -8.24 14.08
CA ASN A 139 -0.25 -9.26 14.76
C ASN A 139 -0.15 -9.18 16.30
N ASN A 140 -0.01 -7.98 16.84
CA ASN A 140 0.05 -7.69 18.26
C ASN A 140 -0.44 -6.27 18.50
N ILE A 141 -1.63 -6.16 19.08
CA ILE A 141 -2.24 -4.92 19.54
C ILE A 141 -2.22 -4.95 21.05
N ILE A 142 -1.67 -3.89 21.65
CA ILE A 142 -1.50 -3.76 23.09
C ILE A 142 -2.47 -2.68 23.55
N LYS A 143 -3.47 -3.10 24.33
CA LYS A 143 -4.36 -2.20 25.06
C LYS A 143 -3.65 -1.77 26.34
N ILE A 144 -3.56 -0.46 26.55
CA ILE A 144 -2.99 0.21 27.70
C ILE A 144 -4.11 0.94 28.43
N GLN A 145 -4.24 0.69 29.73
CA GLN A 145 -5.12 1.42 30.63
C GLN A 145 -4.34 1.84 31.88
N VAL A 146 -4.57 3.07 32.31
CA VAL A 146 -3.93 3.66 33.48
C VAL A 146 -4.99 3.97 34.55
N ASN A 147 -4.60 3.99 35.81
CA ASN A 147 -5.51 4.34 36.93
C ASN A 147 -5.38 5.80 37.39
N THR A 148 -4.38 6.51 36.89
CA THR A 148 -4.10 7.92 37.15
C THR A 148 -3.70 8.55 35.83
N THR A 149 -3.79 9.87 35.74
CA THR A 149 -3.23 10.57 34.59
C THR A 149 -1.72 10.31 34.54
N VAL A 150 -1.22 9.93 33.35
CA VAL A 150 0.21 9.73 33.09
C VAL A 150 0.71 10.82 32.16
N ASN A 151 1.68 11.60 32.64
CA ASN A 151 2.23 12.76 31.92
C ASN A 151 2.91 12.34 30.61
N ASN A 152 3.85 11.40 30.69
CA ASN A 152 4.55 10.90 29.51
C ASN A 152 4.82 9.39 29.62
N LEU A 153 4.40 8.66 28.61
CA LEU A 153 4.71 7.24 28.42
C LEU A 153 5.39 7.09 27.06
N THR A 154 6.65 6.68 27.08
CA THR A 154 7.44 6.42 25.87
C THR A 154 7.39 4.94 25.56
N ALA A 155 6.88 4.58 24.38
CA ALA A 155 6.87 3.22 23.89
C ALA A 155 8.07 2.99 22.95
N ARG A 156 8.84 1.95 23.22
CA ARG A 156 9.97 1.51 22.40
C ARG A 156 9.76 0.07 21.90
N PHE A 157 10.12 -0.18 20.65
CA PHE A 157 10.06 -1.50 20.03
C PHE A 157 11.39 -1.82 19.35
N GLU A 158 12.04 -2.91 19.72
CA GLU A 158 13.30 -3.32 19.14
C GLU A 158 13.14 -3.75 17.66
N ILE A 159 13.95 -3.15 16.78
CA ILE A 159 14.03 -3.53 15.36
C ILE A 159 14.89 -4.79 15.24
N ASN A 160 14.25 -5.93 15.49
CA ASN A 160 14.85 -7.25 15.45
C ASN A 160 13.90 -8.27 14.81
N GLN A 161 14.43 -9.09 13.91
CA GLN A 161 13.62 -10.06 13.16
C GLN A 161 13.02 -11.12 14.10
N LYS A 162 13.69 -11.40 15.23
CA LYS A 162 13.16 -12.23 16.32
C LYS A 162 11.85 -11.68 16.90
N PHE A 163 11.61 -10.37 16.81
CA PHE A 163 10.40 -9.73 17.29
C PHE A 163 9.47 -9.26 16.16
N GLY A 164 9.68 -9.77 14.94
CA GLY A 164 8.84 -9.46 13.77
C GLY A 164 9.16 -8.15 13.05
N LEU A 165 10.23 -7.44 13.43
CA LEU A 165 10.64 -6.17 12.81
C LEU A 165 11.98 -6.29 12.08
N SER A 166 12.09 -5.72 10.89
CA SER A 166 13.31 -5.82 10.06
C SER A 166 13.93 -4.46 9.77
N ARG A 167 15.27 -4.38 9.80
CA ARG A 167 16.01 -3.12 9.56
C ARG A 167 15.83 -2.54 8.15
N ASN A 168 15.38 -3.34 7.18
CA ASN A 168 15.18 -2.92 5.79
C ASN A 168 13.76 -2.40 5.51
N LYS A 169 12.90 -2.32 6.52
CA LYS A 169 11.51 -1.87 6.41
C LYS A 169 11.31 -0.62 7.25
N GLU A 170 10.35 0.17 6.84
CA GLU A 170 9.92 1.35 7.57
C GLU A 170 8.67 1.02 8.39
N TYR A 171 8.63 1.52 9.62
CA TYR A 171 7.54 1.24 10.55
C TYR A 171 7.07 2.53 11.22
N ARG A 172 5.82 2.52 11.66
CA ARG A 172 5.25 3.57 12.51
C ARG A 172 4.51 2.94 13.67
N ILE A 173 4.71 3.49 14.85
CA ILE A 173 3.88 3.20 16.01
C ILE A 173 2.58 3.98 15.82
N THR A 174 1.46 3.31 15.98
CA THR A 174 0.13 3.90 15.80
C THR A 174 -0.68 3.78 17.06
N LEU A 175 -1.51 4.78 17.31
CA LEU A 175 -2.44 4.85 18.43
C LEU A 175 -3.87 4.75 17.91
N PHE A 176 -4.72 4.05 18.64
CA PHE A 176 -6.15 4.09 18.48
C PHE A 176 -6.83 4.30 19.83
N LYS A 177 -7.86 5.13 19.84
CA LYS A 177 -8.78 5.32 20.96
C LYS A 177 -10.20 5.05 20.45
N GLU A 178 -11.09 4.62 21.32
CA GLU A 178 -12.44 4.18 20.90
C GLU A 178 -13.27 5.28 20.21
N ASP A 179 -13.00 6.55 20.53
CA ASP A 179 -13.61 7.72 19.90
C ASP A 179 -13.07 8.01 18.50
N TYR A 180 -11.89 7.49 18.13
CA TYR A 180 -11.27 7.73 16.82
C TYR A 180 -11.93 6.91 15.70
N ASP A 181 -11.94 7.44 14.48
CA ASP A 181 -12.44 6.70 13.29
C ASP A 181 -11.34 5.91 12.56
N SER A 182 -10.08 6.23 12.84
CA SER A 182 -8.91 5.60 12.25
C SER A 182 -7.76 5.50 13.25
N TRP A 183 -6.80 4.63 12.99
CA TRP A 183 -5.51 4.66 13.66
C TRP A 183 -4.79 5.99 13.40
N GLU A 184 -4.29 6.61 14.45
CA GLU A 184 -3.44 7.80 14.42
C GLU A 184 -1.96 7.39 14.38
N ILE A 185 -1.15 8.10 13.59
CA ILE A 185 0.29 7.84 13.51
C ILE A 185 0.99 8.65 14.60
N LEU A 186 1.70 7.99 15.50
CA LEU A 186 2.54 8.69 16.46
C LEU A 186 3.84 9.15 15.79
N SER A 187 4.40 10.26 16.26
CA SER A 187 5.74 10.71 15.88
C SER A 187 6.77 9.65 16.27
N THR A 188 7.08 8.78 15.32
CA THR A 188 7.93 7.60 15.53
C THR A 188 9.34 7.92 15.06
N GLU A 189 10.31 7.81 15.96
CA GLU A 189 11.73 7.96 15.66
C GLU A 189 12.42 6.59 15.61
N SER A 190 13.22 6.35 14.58
CA SER A 190 14.11 5.19 14.52
C SER A 190 15.44 5.54 15.16
N LYS A 191 15.72 5.00 16.35
CA LYS A 191 16.93 5.26 17.12
C LYS A 191 17.85 4.05 17.11
N LYS A 192 19.13 4.31 17.33
CA LYS A 192 20.15 3.28 17.52
C LYS A 192 20.92 3.59 18.80
N ASN A 193 20.96 2.63 19.71
CA ASN A 193 21.81 2.74 20.88
C ASN A 193 23.27 2.45 20.47
N GLU A 194 24.16 3.41 20.68
CA GLU A 194 25.56 3.29 20.29
C GLU A 194 26.33 2.26 21.13
N SER A 195 25.99 2.13 22.41
CA SER A 195 26.68 1.22 23.34
C SER A 195 26.32 -0.24 23.12
N THR A 196 25.05 -0.54 22.84
CA THR A 196 24.57 -1.92 22.64
C THR A 196 24.41 -2.29 21.16
N ASN A 197 24.53 -1.33 20.25
CA ASN A 197 24.28 -1.49 18.82
C ASN A 197 22.84 -1.96 18.47
N VAL A 198 21.91 -1.83 19.43
CA VAL A 198 20.49 -2.19 19.29
C VAL A 198 19.74 -1.03 18.64
N SER A 199 18.92 -1.33 17.63
CA SER A 199 18.07 -0.34 16.95
C SER A 199 16.62 -0.51 17.38
N TYR A 200 15.87 0.57 17.54
CA TYR A 200 14.50 0.54 18.02
C TYR A 200 13.66 1.69 17.46
N LEU A 201 12.35 1.48 17.40
CA LEU A 201 11.36 2.53 17.18
C LEU A 201 11.01 3.14 18.53
N GLU A 202 10.79 4.44 18.59
CA GLU A 202 10.35 5.16 19.78
C GLU A 202 9.20 6.12 19.46
N ALA A 203 8.18 6.15 20.30
CA ALA A 203 7.12 7.15 20.24
C ALA A 203 6.62 7.53 21.64
N ASN A 204 6.26 8.79 21.81
CA ASN A 204 5.72 9.32 23.06
C ASN A 204 4.19 9.36 23.03
N LEU A 205 3.58 8.97 24.14
CA LEU A 205 2.16 9.15 24.43
C LEU A 205 2.06 10.07 25.64
N THR A 206 1.44 11.23 25.46
CA THR A 206 1.34 12.26 26.49
C THR A 206 -0.08 12.37 27.03
N ASN A 207 -0.22 12.68 28.31
CA ASN A 207 -1.51 12.94 28.98
C ASN A 207 -2.51 11.78 28.85
N LEU A 208 -2.09 10.56 29.19
CA LEU A 208 -3.00 9.41 29.23
C LEU A 208 -3.95 9.57 30.41
N ASN A 209 -5.23 9.37 30.18
CA ASN A 209 -6.32 9.54 31.13
C ASN A 209 -6.81 8.19 31.68
N GLU A 210 -7.33 8.20 32.91
CA GLU A 210 -7.82 7.03 33.65
C GLU A 210 -9.09 6.39 33.06
N SER A 211 -9.91 7.18 32.37
CA SER A 211 -11.18 6.71 31.78
C SER A 211 -11.03 6.18 30.35
N GLU A 212 -9.84 6.25 29.76
CA GLU A 212 -9.61 5.92 28.36
C GLU A 212 -8.84 4.60 28.20
N SER A 213 -9.06 3.95 27.05
CA SER A 213 -8.30 2.78 26.63
C SER A 213 -7.48 3.14 25.40
N TYR A 214 -6.16 2.99 25.51
CA TYR A 214 -5.22 3.32 24.44
C TYR A 214 -4.76 2.03 23.79
N TYR A 215 -4.94 1.92 22.48
CA TYR A 215 -4.51 0.75 21.72
C TYR A 215 -3.29 1.13 20.90
N ILE A 216 -2.17 0.45 21.10
CA ILE A 216 -0.96 0.67 20.30
C ILE A 216 -0.60 -0.57 19.49
N THR A 217 -0.07 -0.33 18.30
CA THR A 217 0.53 -1.37 17.46
C THR A 217 1.52 -0.75 16.47
N ILE A 218 2.12 -1.57 15.63
CA ILE A 218 3.08 -1.16 14.61
C ILE A 218 2.49 -1.43 13.23
N PHE A 219 2.52 -0.40 12.39
CA PHE A 219 2.23 -0.53 10.96
C PHE A 219 3.54 -0.52 10.16
N GLU A 220 3.64 -1.43 9.19
CA GLU A 220 4.67 -1.36 8.15
C GLU A 220 4.26 -0.25 7.17
N VAL A 221 5.16 0.70 6.97
CA VAL A 221 5.02 1.75 5.96
C VAL A 221 5.63 1.25 4.68
N SER A 222 4.78 1.13 3.67
CA SER A 222 5.25 1.07 2.29
C SER A 222 5.19 2.48 1.73
N SER A 223 6.37 3.06 1.49
CA SER A 223 6.50 4.29 0.71
C SER A 223 5.82 4.05 -0.64
N ILE A 224 4.73 4.77 -0.90
CA ILE A 224 4.36 5.01 -2.29
C ILE A 224 5.46 5.97 -2.74
N GLY A 225 6.27 5.58 -3.73
CA GLY A 225 7.18 6.53 -4.38
C GLY A 225 6.43 7.82 -4.71
N PRO A 226 7.13 8.96 -4.93
CA PRO A 226 6.50 10.27 -5.04
C PRO A 226 5.19 10.16 -5.83
N GLN A 227 4.09 10.74 -5.33
CA GLN A 227 2.96 11.07 -6.21
C GLN A 227 3.48 12.10 -7.20
N TYR A 228 4.21 11.59 -8.19
CA TYR A 228 4.23 12.17 -9.49
C TYR A 228 2.78 12.14 -9.93
N ASP A 229 2.22 13.31 -10.11
CA ASP A 229 0.95 13.50 -10.78
C ASP A 229 1.09 12.78 -12.13
N TRP A 230 0.61 11.54 -12.17
CA TRP A 230 0.91 10.52 -13.16
C TRP A 230 0.59 11.01 -14.58
N PHE A 231 -0.31 11.99 -14.68
CA PHE A 231 -0.58 12.75 -15.89
C PHE A 231 0.68 13.36 -16.53
N TRP A 232 1.52 14.07 -15.77
CA TRP A 232 2.71 14.74 -16.31
C TRP A 232 3.87 13.77 -16.57
N ILE A 233 3.98 12.68 -15.80
CA ILE A 233 4.96 11.62 -16.09
C ILE A 233 4.55 10.82 -17.33
N VAL A 234 3.28 10.46 -17.51
CA VAL A 234 2.83 9.75 -18.71
C VAL A 234 3.06 10.60 -19.98
N ILE A 235 3.00 11.92 -19.86
CA ILE A 235 3.25 12.86 -20.97
C ILE A 235 4.76 13.06 -21.23
N ILE A 236 5.62 13.09 -20.22
CA ILE A 236 7.07 13.34 -20.37
C ILE A 236 7.88 12.05 -20.54
N SER A 237 7.47 10.95 -19.91
CA SER A 237 8.11 9.63 -19.98
C SER A 237 7.37 8.67 -20.91
N GLY A 238 6.90 9.17 -22.06
CA GLY A 238 6.26 8.38 -23.12
C GLY A 238 7.15 7.31 -23.78
N SER A 239 8.18 6.79 -23.10
CA SER A 239 9.16 5.90 -23.72
C SER A 239 9.85 4.86 -22.81
N ALA A 240 9.51 4.63 -21.52
CA ALA A 240 10.37 3.73 -20.70
C ALA A 240 9.80 2.97 -19.46
N ILE A 241 8.81 2.05 -19.59
CA ILE A 241 8.59 0.86 -18.70
C ILE A 241 7.92 1.20 -17.34
N GLY A 242 6.88 0.54 -16.83
CA GLY A 242 6.25 -0.71 -17.24
C GLY A 242 4.81 -0.80 -16.74
N ILE A 243 3.97 -1.33 -17.62
CA ILE A 243 2.60 -1.77 -17.37
C ILE A 243 2.59 -3.24 -16.85
N GLY A 244 3.77 -3.79 -16.52
CA GLY A 244 3.96 -5.23 -16.25
C GLY A 244 3.33 -5.77 -14.97
N ALA A 245 2.98 -4.94 -13.98
CA ALA A 245 2.41 -5.46 -12.72
C ALA A 245 0.87 -5.52 -12.71
N LEU A 246 0.20 -5.12 -13.79
CA LEU A 246 -1.25 -5.23 -13.98
C LEU A 246 -1.61 -5.96 -15.27
N ALA A 247 -0.79 -6.95 -15.67
CA ALA A 247 -1.28 -7.97 -16.58
C ALA A 247 -2.21 -8.89 -15.79
N ILE A 248 -3.50 -8.64 -15.90
CA ILE A 248 -4.47 -9.73 -15.93
C ILE A 248 -3.87 -10.74 -16.90
N ILE A 249 -3.50 -11.94 -16.44
CA ILE A 249 -3.07 -13.02 -17.33
C ILE A 249 -4.28 -13.32 -18.22
N ILE A 250 -4.33 -12.65 -19.38
CA ILE A 250 -5.36 -12.88 -20.39
C ILE A 250 -5.01 -14.24 -20.97
N SER A 251 -5.92 -15.20 -20.86
CA SER A 251 -5.78 -16.49 -21.53
C SER A 251 -5.44 -16.27 -23.01
N LYS A 252 -4.49 -17.05 -23.54
CA LYS A 252 -4.05 -17.00 -24.95
C LYS A 252 -5.22 -16.93 -25.93
N THR A 253 -6.30 -17.65 -25.67
CA THR A 253 -7.53 -17.64 -26.50
C THR A 253 -8.17 -16.25 -26.55
N LYS A 254 -8.37 -15.63 -25.37
CA LYS A 254 -8.92 -14.28 -25.23
C LYS A 254 -7.97 -13.22 -25.79
N TYR A 255 -6.66 -13.44 -25.70
CA TYR A 255 -5.67 -12.57 -26.32
C TYR A 255 -5.77 -12.61 -27.85
N PHE A 256 -5.90 -13.80 -28.43
CA PHE A 256 -6.01 -13.98 -29.88
C PHE A 256 -7.33 -13.41 -30.41
N GLU A 257 -8.42 -13.61 -29.68
CA GLU A 257 -9.72 -13.00 -30.01
C GLU A 257 -9.62 -11.46 -30.04
N MET A 258 -8.99 -10.86 -29.04
CA MET A 258 -8.75 -9.42 -29.01
C MET A 258 -7.89 -8.95 -30.20
N LEU A 259 -6.87 -9.72 -30.60
CA LEU A 259 -6.00 -9.39 -31.73
C LEU A 259 -6.71 -9.53 -33.09
N LYS A 260 -7.65 -10.47 -33.23
CA LYS A 260 -8.48 -10.63 -34.43
C LYS A 260 -9.55 -9.55 -34.56
N THR A 261 -10.04 -9.03 -33.44
CA THR A 261 -11.13 -8.04 -33.38
C THR A 261 -10.64 -6.59 -33.23
N ARG A 262 -9.33 -6.34 -33.19
CA ARG A 262 -8.78 -4.99 -33.08
C ARG A 262 -8.87 -4.21 -34.39
N ILE A 263 -9.01 -2.90 -34.27
CA ILE A 263 -9.03 -1.96 -35.39
C ILE A 263 -7.69 -1.22 -35.38
N VAL A 264 -6.61 -1.92 -35.73
CA VAL A 264 -5.27 -1.33 -35.86
C VAL A 264 -4.78 -1.56 -37.28
N SER A 265 -4.43 -0.49 -37.99
CA SER A 265 -3.76 -0.59 -39.29
C SER A 265 -2.35 -1.16 -39.08
N ILE A 266 -2.09 -2.33 -39.65
CA ILE A 266 -0.79 -2.99 -39.58
C ILE A 266 -0.06 -2.71 -40.89
N ASP A 267 1.01 -1.92 -40.83
CA ASP A 267 1.98 -1.89 -41.92
C ASP A 267 2.78 -3.19 -41.88
N LYS A 268 2.53 -4.06 -42.86
CA LYS A 268 3.16 -5.39 -42.94
C LYS A 268 4.57 -5.33 -43.56
N GLY A 269 4.99 -4.18 -44.08
CA GLY A 269 6.26 -4.06 -44.80
C GLY A 269 6.41 -5.12 -45.89
N ALA A 270 7.51 -5.88 -45.86
CA ALA A 270 7.79 -6.96 -46.82
C ALA A 270 7.07 -8.30 -46.50
N HIS A 271 6.41 -8.41 -45.34
CA HIS A 271 5.75 -9.63 -44.90
C HIS A 271 4.42 -9.82 -45.64
N ARG A 272 4.15 -11.04 -46.13
CA ARG A 272 2.94 -11.37 -46.93
C ARG A 272 1.85 -12.14 -46.18
N LEU A 273 2.02 -12.35 -44.86
CA LEU A 273 1.12 -13.20 -44.07
C LEU A 273 -0.21 -12.51 -43.73
N THR A 274 -1.25 -13.31 -43.49
CA THR A 274 -2.49 -12.86 -42.85
C THR A 274 -2.35 -12.89 -41.32
N MET A 275 -3.28 -12.26 -40.60
CA MET A 275 -3.25 -12.27 -39.14
C MET A 275 -3.45 -13.70 -38.60
N GLU A 276 -4.30 -14.47 -39.27
CA GLU A 276 -4.62 -15.86 -39.00
C GLU A 276 -3.38 -16.75 -39.17
N GLU A 277 -2.69 -16.64 -40.32
CA GLU A 277 -1.46 -17.38 -40.60
C GLU A 277 -0.35 -17.05 -39.58
N VAL A 278 -0.30 -15.81 -39.09
CA VAL A 278 0.65 -15.42 -38.04
C VAL A 278 0.31 -16.11 -36.71
N LEU A 279 -0.97 -16.19 -36.33
CA LEU A 279 -1.42 -16.80 -35.07
C LEU A 279 -1.51 -18.34 -35.10
N GLU A 280 -1.53 -18.98 -36.26
CA GLU A 280 -1.64 -20.45 -36.34
C GLU A 280 -0.29 -21.17 -36.26
N ASN A 281 0.82 -20.46 -36.44
CA ASN A 281 2.16 -21.07 -36.40
C ASN A 281 2.58 -21.48 -34.99
N GLU A 282 2.97 -22.75 -34.85
CA GLU A 282 3.31 -23.37 -33.55
C GLU A 282 4.45 -22.66 -32.80
N ASN A 283 5.52 -22.26 -33.50
CA ASN A 283 6.65 -21.58 -32.87
C ASN A 283 6.28 -20.18 -32.40
N ARG A 284 5.51 -19.43 -33.21
CA ARG A 284 4.98 -18.12 -32.80
C ARG A 284 4.04 -18.26 -31.61
N ASN A 285 3.24 -19.32 -31.57
CA ASN A 285 2.35 -19.62 -30.45
C ASN A 285 3.09 -19.91 -29.16
N LYS A 286 4.18 -20.69 -29.20
CA LYS A 286 5.06 -20.90 -28.04
C LYS A 286 5.67 -19.59 -27.55
N ILE A 287 6.16 -18.75 -28.47
CA ILE A 287 6.74 -17.44 -28.12
C ILE A 287 5.70 -16.53 -27.45
N ILE A 288 4.48 -16.43 -28.03
CA ILE A 288 3.41 -15.59 -27.46
C ILE A 288 3.03 -16.09 -26.06
N GLU A 289 2.97 -17.41 -25.86
CA GLU A 289 2.65 -18.02 -24.56
C GLU A 289 3.69 -17.66 -23.49
N CYS A 290 4.98 -17.82 -23.77
CA CYS A 290 6.04 -17.39 -22.85
C CYS A 290 5.95 -15.89 -22.52
N ILE A 291 5.60 -15.04 -23.50
CA ILE A 291 5.47 -13.58 -23.31
C ILE A 291 4.21 -13.21 -22.51
N LEU A 292 3.12 -13.99 -22.63
CA LEU A 292 1.89 -13.79 -21.87
C LEU A 292 2.03 -14.27 -20.42
N GLU A 293 2.76 -15.36 -20.18
CA GLU A 293 3.07 -15.89 -18.85
C GLU A 293 4.05 -14.98 -18.09
N GLU A 294 5.07 -14.47 -18.78
CA GLU A 294 6.07 -13.55 -18.21
C GLU A 294 6.23 -12.27 -19.07
N PRO A 295 5.31 -11.29 -18.96
CA PRO A 295 5.45 -10.01 -19.65
C PRO A 295 6.72 -9.27 -19.24
N GLY A 296 7.60 -9.00 -20.20
CA GLY A 296 8.94 -8.46 -19.94
C GLY A 296 10.05 -9.52 -19.99
N ILE A 297 9.73 -10.74 -20.42
CA ILE A 297 10.71 -11.81 -20.62
C ILE A 297 11.85 -11.39 -21.55
N HIS A 298 13.07 -11.77 -21.17
CA HIS A 298 14.29 -11.46 -21.90
C HIS A 298 14.47 -12.36 -23.13
N TYR A 299 15.15 -11.85 -24.16
CA TYR A 299 15.49 -12.64 -25.36
C TYR A 299 16.15 -14.00 -25.04
N ASN A 300 17.11 -14.01 -24.11
CA ASN A 300 17.82 -15.24 -23.76
C ASN A 300 16.92 -16.24 -23.03
N GLU A 301 15.91 -15.75 -22.30
CA GLU A 301 14.96 -16.60 -21.60
C GLU A 301 13.94 -17.18 -22.57
N LEU A 302 13.49 -16.40 -23.56
CA LEU A 302 12.72 -16.92 -24.69
C LEU A 302 13.49 -18.00 -25.46
N LEU A 303 14.79 -17.81 -25.67
CA LEU A 303 15.63 -18.79 -26.36
C LEU A 303 15.73 -20.11 -25.58
N ARG A 304 15.77 -20.06 -24.24
CA ARG A 304 15.76 -21.24 -23.37
C ARG A 304 14.39 -21.93 -23.36
N ASN A 305 13.32 -21.16 -23.23
CA ASN A 305 11.97 -21.69 -23.02
C ASN A 305 11.29 -22.18 -24.31
N THR A 306 11.73 -21.69 -25.48
CA THR A 306 11.14 -22.08 -26.78
C THR A 306 11.95 -23.13 -27.54
N GLU A 307 13.18 -23.43 -27.10
CA GLU A 307 14.13 -24.35 -27.76
C GLU A 307 14.43 -23.98 -29.23
N LEU A 308 14.22 -22.72 -29.63
CA LEU A 308 14.49 -22.24 -30.98
C LEU A 308 15.94 -21.81 -31.16
N SER A 309 16.47 -21.95 -32.37
CA SER A 309 17.74 -21.32 -32.74
C SER A 309 17.62 -19.80 -32.74
N ALA A 310 18.71 -19.09 -32.43
CA ALA A 310 18.71 -17.63 -32.33
C ALA A 310 18.18 -16.93 -33.60
N GLY A 311 18.57 -17.40 -34.78
CA GLY A 311 18.07 -16.83 -36.05
C GLY A 311 16.56 -17.03 -36.24
N ASN A 312 16.04 -18.20 -35.85
CA ASN A 312 14.63 -18.53 -35.99
C ASN A 312 13.77 -17.74 -34.98
N LEU A 313 14.22 -17.64 -33.73
CA LEU A 313 13.57 -16.82 -32.72
C LEU A 313 13.52 -15.34 -33.14
N ALA A 314 14.63 -14.81 -33.66
CA ALA A 314 14.68 -13.43 -34.15
C ALA A 314 13.68 -13.17 -35.29
N TRP A 315 13.57 -14.08 -36.26
CA TRP A 315 12.59 -13.99 -37.34
C TRP A 315 11.14 -14.03 -36.84
N HIS A 316 10.82 -14.96 -35.94
CA HIS A 316 9.48 -15.05 -35.36
C HIS A 316 9.10 -13.80 -34.56
N LEU A 317 10.03 -13.25 -33.78
CA LEU A 317 9.82 -12.02 -33.01
C LEU A 317 9.61 -10.80 -33.92
N ASP A 318 10.33 -10.71 -35.04
CA ASP A 318 10.16 -9.65 -36.04
C ASP A 318 8.74 -9.66 -36.65
N ILE A 319 8.25 -10.85 -37.02
CA ILE A 319 6.87 -11.01 -37.50
C ILE A 319 5.88 -10.60 -36.41
N LEU A 320 6.02 -11.13 -35.20
CA LEU A 320 5.08 -10.84 -34.12
C LEU A 320 5.06 -9.34 -33.75
N GLU A 321 6.19 -8.65 -33.83
CA GLU A 321 6.29 -7.22 -33.62
C GLU A 321 5.68 -6.41 -34.77
N THR A 322 5.94 -6.80 -36.02
CA THR A 322 5.37 -6.17 -37.21
C THR A 322 3.85 -6.18 -37.13
N TYR A 323 3.27 -7.33 -36.78
CA TYR A 323 1.83 -7.49 -36.63
C TYR A 323 1.30 -6.91 -35.33
N LYS A 324 2.11 -6.16 -34.56
CA LYS A 324 1.70 -5.57 -33.27
C LYS A 324 1.08 -6.61 -32.33
N ILE A 325 1.56 -7.85 -32.37
CA ILE A 325 1.13 -8.92 -31.46
C ILE A 325 1.98 -8.85 -30.19
N ILE A 326 3.23 -8.43 -30.32
CA ILE A 326 4.12 -8.15 -29.20
C ILE A 326 4.77 -6.78 -29.40
N GLY A 327 5.30 -6.23 -28.33
CA GLY A 327 6.26 -5.15 -28.36
C GLY A 327 7.60 -5.61 -27.81
N LYS A 328 8.67 -4.89 -28.18
CA LYS A 328 9.99 -5.08 -27.59
C LYS A 328 10.52 -3.78 -27.02
N LYS A 329 11.40 -3.89 -26.03
CA LYS A 329 12.00 -2.72 -25.37
C LYS A 329 13.37 -3.02 -24.80
N ARG A 330 14.25 -2.02 -24.82
CA ARG A 330 15.55 -2.14 -24.17
C ARG A 330 15.44 -1.69 -22.71
N VAL A 331 15.84 -2.56 -21.78
CA VAL A 331 15.89 -2.28 -20.33
C VAL A 331 17.31 -2.57 -19.87
N GLY A 332 18.06 -1.51 -19.57
CA GLY A 332 19.51 -1.62 -19.32
C GLY A 332 20.21 -2.28 -20.51
N LYS A 333 20.92 -3.38 -20.25
CA LYS A 333 21.64 -4.15 -21.29
C LYS A 333 20.80 -5.20 -22.01
N TYR A 334 19.55 -5.41 -21.59
CA TYR A 334 18.72 -6.49 -22.09
C TYR A 334 17.60 -6.00 -23.01
N LEU A 335 17.20 -6.87 -23.93
CA LEU A 335 16.01 -6.70 -24.76
C LEU A 335 14.88 -7.55 -24.16
N VAL A 336 13.77 -6.91 -23.80
CA VAL A 336 12.59 -7.54 -23.23
C VAL A 336 11.41 -7.49 -24.19
N TYR A 337 10.51 -8.47 -24.09
CA TYR A 337 9.32 -8.58 -24.92
C TYR A 337 8.06 -8.60 -24.07
N PHE A 338 6.98 -8.00 -24.58
CA PHE A 338 5.72 -7.86 -23.86
C PHE A 338 4.54 -7.97 -24.83
N PRO A 339 3.36 -8.41 -24.36
CA PRO A 339 2.14 -8.41 -25.16
C PRO A 339 1.70 -6.99 -25.54
N TYR A 340 1.16 -6.84 -26.75
CA TYR A 340 0.65 -5.57 -27.25
C TYR A 340 -0.85 -5.42 -26.92
N TYR A 341 -1.15 -4.60 -25.92
CA TYR A 341 -2.52 -4.30 -25.48
C TYR A 341 -2.98 -2.93 -26.00
N GLN A 342 -3.64 -2.89 -27.16
CA GLN A 342 -4.41 -1.72 -27.56
C GLN A 342 -5.90 -2.04 -27.43
N LYS A 343 -6.60 -1.29 -26.58
CA LYS A 343 -8.03 -1.49 -26.33
C LYS A 343 -8.83 -1.09 -27.58
N ASN A 344 -9.69 -1.97 -28.06
CA ASN A 344 -10.71 -1.59 -29.02
C ASN A 344 -11.75 -0.69 -28.29
N PRO A 345 -11.96 0.57 -28.69
CA PRO A 345 -12.94 1.45 -28.06
C PRO A 345 -14.36 0.85 -28.08
N ILE A 346 -14.68 0.10 -29.13
CA ILE A 346 -15.99 -0.55 -29.31
C ILE A 346 -16.22 -1.65 -28.28
N SER A 347 -15.21 -2.48 -27.96
CA SER A 347 -15.38 -3.55 -26.96
C SER A 347 -15.67 -3.01 -25.56
N ASN A 348 -15.17 -1.82 -25.22
CA ASN A 348 -15.47 -1.15 -23.96
C ASN A 348 -16.89 -0.55 -23.94
N ILE A 349 -17.38 -0.06 -25.08
CA ILE A 349 -18.77 0.39 -25.25
C ILE A 349 -19.71 -0.82 -25.12
N ASP A 350 -19.43 -1.91 -25.83
CA ASP A 350 -20.18 -3.16 -25.74
C ASP A 350 -20.19 -3.74 -24.33
N LEU A 351 -19.06 -3.77 -23.63
CA LEU A 351 -18.98 -4.22 -22.23
C LEU A 351 -19.81 -3.35 -21.26
N LYS A 352 -19.89 -2.03 -21.50
CA LYS A 352 -20.69 -1.10 -20.67
C LYS A 352 -22.20 -1.21 -20.95
N LEU A 353 -22.56 -1.58 -22.19
CA LEU A 353 -23.93 -1.85 -22.62
C LEU A 353 -24.40 -3.23 -22.14
N GLN A 354 -23.61 -4.30 -22.36
CA GLN A 354 -23.93 -5.69 -21.97
C GLN A 354 -24.16 -5.86 -20.47
N LYS A 355 -23.50 -5.06 -19.63
CA LYS A 355 -23.71 -5.09 -18.16
C LYS A 355 -25.07 -4.54 -17.72
N SER A 356 -25.87 -3.96 -18.61
CA SER A 356 -27.17 -3.38 -18.28
C SER A 356 -28.18 -3.60 -19.39
N GLU A 357 -28.96 -4.68 -19.26
CA GLU A 357 -30.05 -5.04 -20.18
C GLU A 357 -31.02 -3.88 -20.44
N LEU A 358 -31.35 -3.10 -19.41
CA LEU A 358 -32.24 -1.93 -19.54
C LEU A 358 -31.61 -0.79 -20.37
N THR A 359 -30.29 -0.62 -20.32
CA THR A 359 -29.59 0.38 -21.16
C THR A 359 -29.65 -0.03 -22.63
N LEU A 360 -29.47 -1.32 -22.92
CA LEU A 360 -29.59 -1.88 -24.27
C LEU A 360 -31.01 -1.73 -24.82
N LYS A 361 -32.04 -2.15 -24.08
CA LYS A 361 -33.45 -1.98 -24.48
C LYS A 361 -33.81 -0.52 -24.72
N THR A 362 -33.28 0.39 -23.89
CA THR A 362 -33.47 1.84 -24.09
C THR A 362 -32.83 2.33 -25.39
N LEU A 363 -31.64 1.83 -25.72
CA LEU A 363 -30.93 2.16 -26.96
C LEU A 363 -31.68 1.61 -28.18
N GLU A 364 -32.06 0.33 -28.18
CA GLU A 364 -32.84 -0.34 -29.24
C GLU A 364 -34.16 0.39 -29.52
N MET A 365 -34.84 0.88 -28.49
CA MET A 365 -36.08 1.63 -28.63
C MET A 365 -35.87 3.00 -29.27
N ILE A 366 -34.74 3.68 -28.99
CA ILE A 366 -34.37 4.95 -29.61
C ILE A 366 -33.94 4.74 -31.07
N GLU A 367 -33.24 3.64 -31.36
CA GLU A 367 -32.85 3.24 -32.72
C GLU A 367 -34.07 2.91 -33.57
N SER A 368 -35.00 2.13 -33.03
CA SER A 368 -36.22 1.69 -33.73
C SER A 368 -37.21 2.85 -33.93
N ASN A 369 -37.26 3.79 -32.99
CA ASN A 369 -38.16 4.94 -33.02
C ASN A 369 -37.42 6.29 -32.79
N PRO A 370 -36.60 6.75 -33.75
CA PRO A 370 -35.91 8.03 -33.62
C PRO A 370 -36.88 9.19 -33.42
N GLY A 371 -36.63 10.01 -32.41
CA GLY A 371 -37.51 11.12 -32.04
C GLY A 371 -38.46 10.82 -30.88
N THR A 372 -38.39 9.62 -30.28
CA THR A 372 -39.03 9.32 -28.99
C THR A 372 -38.49 10.22 -27.86
N TYR A 373 -39.16 10.25 -26.71
CA TYR A 373 -38.73 11.03 -25.54
C TYR A 373 -38.95 10.22 -24.26
N ASN A 374 -38.29 10.66 -23.18
CA ASN A 374 -38.19 9.90 -21.92
C ASN A 374 -39.51 9.28 -21.44
N ASN A 375 -40.62 10.04 -21.42
CA ASN A 375 -41.92 9.54 -20.97
C ASN A 375 -42.48 8.38 -21.80
N GLU A 376 -42.20 8.32 -23.11
CA GLU A 376 -42.65 7.22 -23.96
C GLU A 376 -41.85 5.96 -23.66
N ILE A 377 -40.53 6.08 -23.53
CA ILE A 377 -39.64 4.97 -23.16
C ILE A 377 -39.99 4.41 -21.77
N ALA A 378 -40.21 5.30 -20.79
CA ALA A 378 -40.61 4.91 -19.44
C ALA A 378 -41.94 4.16 -19.42
N LYS A 379 -42.91 4.58 -20.23
CA LYS A 379 -44.21 3.93 -20.35
C LYS A 379 -44.11 2.57 -21.02
N ASP A 380 -43.40 2.47 -22.15
CA ASP A 380 -43.34 1.25 -22.96
C ASP A 380 -42.49 0.16 -22.30
N LEU A 381 -41.44 0.55 -21.57
CA LEU A 381 -40.62 -0.39 -20.78
C LEU A 381 -41.20 -0.68 -19.39
N ASN A 382 -42.27 0.02 -18.98
CA ASN A 382 -42.86 -0.05 -17.64
C ASN A 382 -41.82 0.19 -16.52
N VAL A 383 -41.03 1.25 -16.65
CA VAL A 383 -39.95 1.62 -15.72
C VAL A 383 -40.12 3.06 -15.27
N ASP A 384 -39.73 3.36 -14.02
CA ASP A 384 -39.76 4.73 -13.50
C ASP A 384 -38.97 5.72 -14.35
N HIS A 385 -39.51 6.93 -14.49
CA HIS A 385 -38.96 8.00 -15.32
C HIS A 385 -37.53 8.40 -14.91
N LYS A 386 -37.18 8.37 -13.61
CA LYS A 386 -35.82 8.69 -13.15
C LYS A 386 -34.83 7.62 -13.58
N THR A 387 -35.24 6.36 -13.54
CA THR A 387 -34.40 5.23 -13.97
C THR A 387 -34.12 5.32 -15.48
N ILE A 388 -35.14 5.56 -16.31
CA ILE A 388 -34.92 5.78 -17.75
C ILE A 388 -34.07 7.03 -18.00
N SER A 389 -34.27 8.11 -17.23
CA SER A 389 -33.42 9.30 -17.34
C SER A 389 -31.95 9.01 -17.08
N TYR A 390 -31.64 8.12 -16.11
CA TYR A 390 -30.27 7.67 -15.85
C TYR A 390 -29.69 6.93 -17.06
N HIS A 391 -30.44 5.99 -17.64
CA HIS A 391 -29.99 5.24 -18.82
C HIS A 391 -29.81 6.11 -20.06
N ILE A 392 -30.71 7.08 -20.30
CA ILE A 392 -30.57 8.06 -21.38
C ILE A 392 -29.31 8.90 -21.20
N ASN A 393 -29.01 9.37 -19.98
CA ASN A 393 -27.80 10.15 -19.74
C ASN A 393 -26.55 9.29 -19.96
N LYS A 394 -26.55 8.05 -19.47
CA LYS A 394 -25.46 7.10 -19.72
C LYS A 394 -25.22 6.87 -21.22
N LEU A 395 -26.28 6.76 -22.04
CA LEU A 395 -26.15 6.61 -23.49
C LEU A 395 -25.62 7.89 -24.18
N LYS A 396 -25.93 9.07 -23.66
CA LYS A 396 -25.35 10.34 -24.14
C LYS A 396 -23.88 10.48 -23.76
N ASP A 397 -23.51 10.07 -22.55
CA ASP A 397 -22.12 10.08 -22.08
C ASP A 397 -21.24 9.12 -22.91
N LEU A 398 -21.85 8.08 -23.49
CA LEU A 398 -21.22 7.16 -24.45
C LEU A 398 -21.27 7.67 -25.90
N ASP A 399 -21.83 8.86 -26.13
CA ASP A 399 -22.04 9.47 -27.45
C ASP A 399 -22.87 8.61 -28.43
N LEU A 400 -23.69 7.69 -27.92
CA LEU A 400 -24.51 6.79 -28.74
C LEU A 400 -25.85 7.41 -29.15
N ILE A 401 -26.32 8.39 -28.39
CA ILE A 401 -27.54 9.13 -28.68
C ILE A 401 -27.32 10.61 -28.45
N TYR A 402 -28.09 11.44 -29.14
CA TYR A 402 -28.19 12.87 -28.84
C TYR A 402 -29.65 13.27 -28.63
N SER A 403 -29.87 14.52 -28.24
CA SER A 403 -31.22 15.03 -28.00
C SER A 403 -31.47 16.39 -28.63
N LYS A 404 -32.63 16.55 -29.25
CA LYS A 404 -33.10 17.81 -29.85
C LYS A 404 -34.35 18.30 -29.13
N LYS A 405 -34.42 19.61 -28.86
CA LYS A 405 -35.62 20.23 -28.30
C LYS A 405 -36.66 20.40 -29.39
N ASP A 406 -37.88 19.94 -29.12
CA ASP A 406 -39.04 20.12 -29.98
C ASP A 406 -40.23 20.55 -29.11
N GLY A 407 -40.50 21.87 -29.13
CA GLY A 407 -41.45 22.51 -28.22
C GLY A 407 -41.08 22.28 -26.74
N ARG A 408 -42.01 21.62 -26.01
CA ARG A 408 -41.83 21.25 -24.58
C ARG A 408 -41.14 19.88 -24.40
N LYS A 409 -40.93 19.12 -25.47
CA LYS A 409 -40.37 17.76 -25.43
C LYS A 409 -38.89 17.77 -25.81
N LYS A 410 -38.14 16.82 -25.24
CA LYS A 410 -36.73 16.57 -25.56
C LYS A 410 -36.65 15.24 -26.29
N LYS A 411 -36.65 15.30 -27.62
CA LYS A 411 -36.62 14.13 -28.51
C LYS A 411 -35.21 13.55 -28.58
N LEU A 412 -35.11 12.23 -28.61
CA LEU A 412 -33.88 11.45 -28.58
C LEU A 412 -33.65 10.80 -29.94
N PHE A 413 -32.41 10.79 -30.40
CA PHE A 413 -32.03 10.25 -31.71
C PHE A 413 -30.72 9.46 -31.57
N PRO A 414 -30.54 8.36 -32.33
CA PRO A 414 -29.26 7.66 -32.38
C PRO A 414 -28.20 8.56 -33.03
N ASN A 415 -26.99 8.54 -32.49
CA ASN A 415 -25.85 9.20 -33.08
C ASN A 415 -25.19 8.26 -34.10
N LEU A 416 -25.67 8.27 -35.34
CA LEU A 416 -25.20 7.37 -36.39
C LEU A 416 -23.71 7.57 -36.77
N ASP A 417 -23.12 8.70 -36.37
CA ASP A 417 -21.69 8.96 -36.55
C ASP A 417 -20.81 8.25 -35.52
N ALA A 418 -21.39 7.74 -34.43
CA ALA A 418 -20.65 7.00 -33.42
C ALA A 418 -20.14 5.66 -33.98
N GLU A 419 -18.91 5.31 -33.61
CA GLU A 419 -18.20 4.11 -34.12
C GLU A 419 -18.98 2.80 -33.89
N TYR A 420 -19.81 2.75 -32.83
CA TYR A 420 -20.71 1.63 -32.53
C TYR A 420 -21.64 1.30 -33.70
N PHE A 421 -22.27 2.32 -34.31
CA PHE A 421 -23.24 2.12 -35.39
C PHE A 421 -22.56 1.79 -36.72
N LYS A 422 -21.42 2.40 -37.01
CA LYS A 422 -20.68 2.18 -38.27
C LYS A 422 -20.34 0.71 -38.50
N ASN A 423 -20.04 -0.05 -37.44
CA ASN A 423 -19.74 -1.48 -37.55
C ASN A 423 -20.98 -2.39 -37.56
N ASN A 424 -22.07 -2.01 -36.89
CA ASN A 424 -23.31 -2.81 -36.89
C ASN A 424 -24.05 -2.75 -38.23
N TYR A 425 -23.91 -1.68 -39.00
CA TYR A 425 -24.49 -1.55 -40.35
C TYR A 425 -23.54 -2.00 -41.48
N SER A 426 -22.31 -2.42 -41.17
CA SER A 426 -21.32 -2.92 -42.15
C SER A 426 -21.31 -4.45 -42.26
N LYS A 427 -22.33 -5.13 -41.71
CA LYS A 427 -22.47 -6.59 -41.71
C LYS A 427 -23.55 -7.07 -42.68
#